data_AF-A0A0C3QA24-F1
#
_entry.id   AF-A0A0C3QA24-F1
#
_cell.length_a   1.000
_cell.length_b   1.000
_cell.length_c   1.000
_cell.angle_alpha   90.00
_cell.angle_beta   90.00
_cell.angle_gamma   90.00
#
_symmetry.space_group_name_H-M   'P 1'
#
loop_
_entity.id
_entity.type
_entity.pdbx_description
1 polymer ?
#
loop_
_entity_poly.entity_id
_entity_poly.type
_entity_poly.pdbx_seq_one_letter_code
_entity_poly.pdbx_strand_id
1 'polypeptide(L)'
;MSSKSNKGHPSTQYRLQLNTIEQDGYAKFDIKYEETGPTNKPTWVFVVTVESVHSSLSKSIKIGTSCQGTGSTKGEAKDAACEEMVLLFADYNISPKIGS
;
A
#
# COMPACT_ATOMS: atom_id res chain seq x y z
N MET A 1 22.51 17.62 -22.40
CA MET A 1 22.65 16.33 -21.69
C MET A 1 22.55 16.61 -20.20
N SER A 2 21.41 16.28 -19.58
CA SER A 2 21.26 16.31 -18.12
C SER A 2 20.33 15.18 -17.70
N SER A 3 20.87 13.96 -17.65
CA SER A 3 20.20 12.80 -17.08
C SER A 3 20.14 13.00 -15.56
N LYS A 4 19.06 13.64 -15.07
CA LYS A 4 18.71 13.60 -13.65
C LYS A 4 18.40 12.14 -13.31
N SER A 5 19.39 11.47 -12.72
CA SER A 5 19.19 10.21 -12.01
C SER A 5 18.29 10.50 -10.82
N ASN A 6 16.98 10.48 -11.04
CA ASN A 6 16.01 10.48 -9.95
C ASN A 6 16.11 9.08 -9.34
N LYS A 7 16.93 8.93 -8.30
CA LYS A 7 16.90 7.73 -7.44
C LYS A 7 15.47 7.66 -6.89
N GLY A 8 14.63 6.86 -7.52
CA GLY A 8 13.27 6.62 -7.06
C GLY A 8 13.36 6.19 -5.61
N HIS A 9 12.75 6.96 -4.71
CA HIS A 9 12.63 6.53 -3.34
C HIS A 9 11.88 5.18 -3.34
N PRO A 10 12.43 4.14 -2.69
CA PRO A 10 11.83 2.80 -2.68
C PRO A 10 10.41 2.79 -2.09
N SER A 11 9.99 3.84 -1.39
CA SER A 11 8.66 3.95 -0.82
C SER A 11 7.54 4.13 -1.87
N THR A 12 7.84 4.69 -3.04
CA THR A 12 6.90 4.78 -4.17
C THR A 12 6.58 3.39 -4.75
N GLN A 13 7.44 2.41 -4.48
CA GLN A 13 7.34 1.05 -4.98
C GLN A 13 6.11 0.34 -4.45
N TYR A 14 5.82 0.43 -3.15
CA TYR A 14 4.70 -0.28 -2.52
C TYR A 14 3.34 0.21 -3.02
N ARG A 15 3.21 1.52 -3.26
CA ARG A 15 2.01 2.08 -3.87
C ARG A 15 1.77 1.53 -5.28
N LEU A 16 2.85 1.44 -6.08
CA LEU A 16 2.78 0.89 -7.43
C LEU A 16 2.43 -0.60 -7.40
N GLN A 17 3.00 -1.36 -6.47
CA GLN A 17 2.70 -2.78 -6.29
C GLN A 17 1.24 -3.02 -5.93
N LEU A 18 0.69 -2.26 -4.97
CA LEU A 18 -0.74 -2.31 -4.65
C LEU A 18 -1.61 -2.01 -5.87
N ASN A 19 -1.27 -0.97 -6.62
CA ASN A 19 -1.99 -0.64 -7.85
C ASN A 19 -1.88 -1.77 -8.90
N THR A 20 -0.73 -2.44 -9.03
CA THR A 20 -0.59 -3.60 -9.92
C THR A 20 -1.46 -4.77 -9.45
N ILE A 21 -1.54 -5.04 -8.14
CA ILE A 21 -2.45 -6.06 -7.59
C ILE A 21 -3.91 -5.76 -7.96
N GLU A 22 -4.32 -4.49 -7.92
CA GLU A 22 -5.66 -4.08 -8.37
C GLU A 22 -5.85 -4.22 -9.88
N GLN A 23 -4.87 -3.79 -10.68
CA GLN A 23 -4.93 -3.84 -12.14
C GLN A 23 -4.94 -5.27 -12.68
N ASP A 24 -4.19 -6.18 -12.05
CA ASP A 24 -4.19 -7.60 -12.37
C ASP A 24 -5.48 -8.31 -11.90
N GLY A 25 -6.36 -7.60 -11.19
CA GLY A 25 -7.67 -8.10 -10.75
C GLY A 25 -7.61 -9.01 -9.53
N TYR A 26 -6.50 -9.02 -8.78
CA TYR A 26 -6.36 -9.86 -7.59
C TYR A 26 -7.15 -9.34 -6.39
N ALA A 27 -7.28 -8.01 -6.25
CA ALA A 27 -8.05 -7.40 -5.18
C ALA A 27 -8.47 -5.96 -5.52
N LYS A 28 -9.32 -5.37 -4.68
CA LYS A 28 -9.59 -3.92 -4.64
C LYS A 28 -9.40 -3.42 -3.22
N PHE A 29 -8.91 -2.19 -3.08
CA PHE A 29 -8.61 -1.62 -1.79
C PHE A 29 -9.34 -0.29 -1.55
N ASP A 30 -9.91 -0.16 -0.35
CA ASP A 30 -10.35 1.13 0.20
C ASP A 30 -9.19 1.75 0.99
N ILE A 31 -8.82 2.98 0.67
CA ILE A 31 -7.71 3.69 1.32
C ILE A 31 -8.25 4.93 2.01
N LYS A 32 -8.16 4.92 3.34
CA LYS A 32 -8.55 6.05 4.20
C LYS A 32 -7.35 6.62 4.92
N TYR A 33 -7.45 7.87 5.33
CA TYR A 33 -6.45 8.51 6.15
C TYR A 33 -7.05 9.52 7.11
N GLU A 34 -6.36 9.73 8.21
CA GLU A 34 -6.67 10.75 9.19
C GLU A 34 -5.39 11.44 9.68
N GLU A 35 -5.54 12.71 10.03
CA GLU A 35 -4.52 13.46 10.76
C GLU A 35 -4.80 13.31 12.25
N THR A 36 -3.80 12.85 12.98
CA THR A 36 -3.85 12.66 14.42
C THR A 36 -2.73 13.46 15.08
N GLY A 37 -2.82 13.67 16.39
CA GLY A 37 -1.80 14.39 17.14
C GLY A 37 -1.95 15.92 17.07
N PRO A 38 -1.04 16.65 17.73
CA PRO A 38 -1.14 18.10 17.86
C PRO A 38 -0.73 18.81 16.56
N THR A 39 -1.33 19.97 16.26
CA THR A 39 -1.12 20.74 15.02
C THR A 39 0.35 21.07 14.72
N ASN A 40 1.19 21.18 15.75
CA ASN A 40 2.62 21.46 15.60
C ASN A 40 3.48 20.22 15.36
N LYS A 41 2.92 19.01 15.53
CA LYS A 41 3.55 17.71 15.27
C LYS A 41 2.49 16.72 14.78
N PRO A 42 1.95 16.93 13.56
CA PRO A 42 0.92 16.06 13.04
C PRO A 42 1.47 14.65 12.83
N THR A 43 0.66 13.66 13.14
CA THR A 43 0.90 12.25 12.86
C THR A 43 -0.18 11.79 11.90
N TRP A 44 0.24 11.32 10.74
CA TRP A 44 -0.68 10.80 9.73
C TRP A 44 -0.88 9.32 9.95
N VAL A 45 -2.14 8.89 9.90
CA VAL A 45 -2.52 7.48 9.91
C VAL A 45 -3.19 7.17 8.59
N PHE A 46 -2.72 6.13 7.90
CA PHE A 46 -3.34 5.60 6.70
C PHE A 46 -3.79 4.17 6.98
N VAL A 47 -4.98 3.82 6.49
CA VAL A 47 -5.54 2.47 6.59
C VAL A 47 -5.90 2.01 5.17
N VAL A 48 -5.33 0.89 4.76
CA VAL A 48 -5.65 0.20 3.50
C VAL A 48 -6.49 -1.01 3.87
N THR A 49 -7.71 -1.10 3.32
CA THR A 49 -8.66 -2.18 3.61
C THR A 49 -8.98 -2.95 2.34
N VAL A 50 -8.96 -4.27 2.40
CA VAL A 50 -9.37 -5.16 1.30
C VAL A 50 -10.88 -5.06 1.11
N GLU A 51 -11.34 -4.46 0.02
CA GLU A 51 -12.77 -4.32 -0.30
C GLU A 51 -13.28 -5.55 -1.08
N SER A 52 -12.47 -6.09 -1.98
CA SER A 52 -12.77 -7.35 -2.67
C SER A 52 -11.48 -8.09 -3.03
N VAL A 53 -11.59 -9.39 -3.24
CA VAL A 53 -10.48 -10.25 -3.68
C VAL A 53 -10.96 -11.18 -4.80
N HIS A 54 -10.03 -11.57 -5.66
CA HIS A 54 -10.27 -12.59 -6.67
C HIS A 54 -10.71 -13.90 -6.01
N SER A 55 -11.53 -14.69 -6.71
CA SER A 55 -12.12 -15.92 -6.17
C SER A 55 -11.08 -16.92 -5.69
N SER A 56 -9.93 -17.00 -6.36
CA SER A 56 -8.79 -17.85 -5.96
C SER A 56 -8.19 -17.48 -4.59
N LEU A 57 -8.34 -16.23 -4.16
CA LEU A 57 -7.80 -15.70 -2.90
C LEU A 57 -8.84 -15.62 -1.78
N SER A 58 -10.13 -15.75 -2.09
CA SER A 58 -11.23 -15.63 -1.14
C SER A 58 -11.15 -16.56 0.07
N LYS A 59 -10.45 -17.69 -0.06
CA LYS A 59 -10.21 -18.64 1.04
C LYS A 59 -9.04 -18.26 1.95
N SER A 60 -8.18 -17.36 1.47
CA SER A 60 -6.91 -17.00 2.12
C SER A 60 -6.96 -15.58 2.69
N ILE A 61 -7.45 -14.62 1.91
CA ILE A 61 -7.55 -13.21 2.30
C ILE A 61 -9.01 -12.88 2.54
N LYS A 62 -9.34 -12.48 3.77
CA LYS A 62 -10.69 -12.05 4.13
C LYS A 62 -10.94 -10.63 3.63
N ILE A 63 -12.09 -10.42 3.01
CA ILE A 63 -12.60 -9.06 2.76
C ILE A 63 -12.76 -8.34 4.12
N GLY A 64 -12.37 -7.07 4.17
CA GLY A 64 -12.30 -6.27 5.38
C GLY A 64 -10.98 -6.36 6.14
N THR A 65 -10.02 -7.20 5.69
CA THR A 65 -8.66 -7.18 6.25
C THR A 65 -8.05 -5.81 6.01
N SER A 66 -7.50 -5.19 7.05
CA SER A 66 -6.90 -3.87 6.96
C SER A 66 -5.47 -3.85 7.49
N CYS A 67 -4.64 -3.04 6.84
CA CYS A 67 -3.29 -2.72 7.26
C CYS A 67 -3.20 -1.22 7.54
N GLN A 68 -2.49 -0.87 8.60
CA GLN A 68 -2.33 0.52 9.02
C GLN A 68 -0.86 0.93 8.93
N GLY A 69 -0.63 2.14 8.43
CA GLY A 69 0.66 2.80 8.45
C GLY A 69 0.58 4.15 9.14
N THR A 70 1.63 4.51 9.86
CA THR A 70 1.75 5.79 10.56
C THR A 70 3.01 6.52 10.13
N GLY A 71 2.97 7.84 10.06
CA GLY A 71 4.12 8.64 9.65
C GLY A 71 4.02 10.11 10.02
N SER A 72 5.13 10.81 9.94
CA SER A 72 5.18 12.27 10.19
C SER A 72 4.64 13.07 9.00
N THR A 73 4.54 12.44 7.84
CA THR A 73 3.90 13.00 6.64
C THR A 73 2.83 12.04 6.08
N LYS A 74 1.88 12.58 5.31
CA LYS A 74 0.89 11.77 4.56
C LYS A 74 1.57 10.68 3.71
N GLY A 75 2.71 11.03 3.10
CA GLY A 75 3.43 10.13 2.22
C GLY A 75 3.99 8.93 2.98
N GLU A 76 4.67 9.18 4.10
CA GLU A 76 5.24 8.13 4.95
C GLU A 76 4.17 7.18 5.50
N ALA A 77 3.08 7.75 6.04
CA ALA A 77 1.98 6.95 6.57
C ALA A 77 1.34 6.06 5.49
N LYS A 78 1.13 6.62 4.29
CA LYS A 78 0.61 5.87 3.15
C LYS A 78 1.58 4.77 2.72
N ASP A 79 2.88 5.05 2.67
CA ASP A 79 3.89 4.06 2.25
C ASP A 79 3.94 2.88 3.21
N ALA A 80 3.94 3.16 4.53
CA ALA A 80 3.91 2.12 5.55
C ALA A 80 2.64 1.26 5.46
N ALA A 81 1.46 1.88 5.25
CA ALA A 81 0.21 1.15 5.11
C ALA A 81 0.20 0.28 3.85
N CYS A 82 0.79 0.79 2.77
CA CYS A 82 0.93 0.08 1.51
C CYS A 82 1.90 -1.10 1.62
N GLU A 83 3.04 -0.92 2.29
CA GLU A 83 4.05 -1.96 2.50
C GLU A 83 3.46 -3.17 3.23
N GLU A 84 2.79 -2.96 4.35
CA GLU A 84 2.12 -4.01 5.13
C GLU A 84 1.11 -4.80 4.29
N MET A 85 0.31 -4.11 3.47
CA MET A 85 -0.66 -4.77 2.61
C MET A 85 0.02 -5.55 1.46
N VAL A 86 1.10 -5.03 0.87
CA VAL A 86 1.86 -5.76 -0.15
C VAL A 86 2.49 -7.02 0.45
N LEU A 87 3.04 -6.94 1.67
CA LEU A 87 3.59 -8.09 2.38
C LEU A 87 2.52 -9.14 2.66
N LEU A 88 1.32 -8.73 3.08
CA LEU A 88 0.18 -9.65 3.23
C LEU A 88 -0.10 -10.42 1.94
N PHE A 89 -0.09 -9.75 0.78
CA PHE A 89 -0.32 -10.43 -0.51
C PHE A 89 0.87 -11.31 -0.93
N ALA A 90 2.09 -10.92 -0.57
CA ALA A 90 3.29 -11.71 -0.82
C ALA A 90 3.28 -13.05 -0.07
N ASP A 91 2.73 -13.10 1.15
CA ASP A 91 2.54 -14.36 1.92
C ASP A 91 1.63 -15.36 1.20
N TYR A 92 0.78 -14.87 0.29
CA TYR A 92 -0.08 -15.69 -0.57
C TYR A 92 0.46 -15.86 -1.99
N ASN A 93 1.77 -15.67 -2.18
CA ASN A 93 2.49 -15.74 -3.45
C ASN A 93 2.02 -14.74 -4.51
N ILE A 94 1.39 -13.63 -4.09
CA ILE A 94 1.07 -12.52 -4.98
C ILE A 94 2.15 -11.46 -4.84
N SER A 95 3.12 -11.53 -5.76
CA SER A 95 4.20 -10.56 -5.85
C SER A 95 4.12 -9.83 -7.20
N PRO A 96 3.56 -8.61 -7.24
CA PRO A 96 3.51 -7.83 -8.47
C PRO A 96 4.93 -7.58 -8.99
N LYS A 97 5.20 -8.03 -10.22
CA LYS A 97 6.46 -7.76 -10.92
C LYS A 97 6.43 -6.33 -11.43
N ILE A 98 7.00 -5.42 -10.66
CA ILE A 98 7.31 -4.08 -11.17
C ILE A 98 8.50 -4.27 -12.11
N GLY A 99 8.32 -3.92 -13.38
CA GLY A 99 9.31 -4.21 -14.44
C GLY A 99 10.73 -3.85 -14.02
N SER A 100 11.58 -4.88 -14.05
CA SER A 100 13.04 -4.81 -13.95
C SER A 100 13.66 -4.13 -15.16
#